data_AF-C5L1T1-F1
#
_entry.id   AF-C5L1T1-F1
#
_cell.length_a   1.000
_cell.length_b   1.000
_cell.length_c   1.000
_cell.angle_alpha   90.00
_cell.angle_beta   90.00
_cell.angle_gamma   90.00
#
_symmetry.space_group_name_H-M   'P 1'
#
loop_
_entity.id
_entity.type
_entity.pdbx_description
1 polymer ?
#
loop_
_entity_poly.entity_id
_entity_poly.type
_entity_poly.pdbx_seq_one_letter_code
_entity_poly.pdbx_strand_id
1 'polypeptide(L)' 'HKYDFSGRGDLLGFIRAAAKKDLFVSLRIGPYVCAEWAFGGLPLWLRDVEGMCFRSIC' A
#
# COMPACT_ATOMS: atom_id res chain seq x y z
N HIS A 1 7.33 -6.45 12.66
CA HIS A 1 7.18 -6.51 11.19
C HIS A 1 8.18 -5.58 10.53
N LYS A 2 8.75 -5.96 9.38
CA LYS A 2 9.81 -5.21 8.68
C LYS A 2 9.28 -4.72 7.34
N TYR A 3 9.49 -3.45 7.03
CA TYR A 3 9.13 -2.87 5.73
C TYR A 3 10.21 -3.20 4.69
N ASP A 4 9.80 -3.48 3.46
CA ASP A 4 10.69 -3.65 2.31
C ASP A 4 10.31 -2.64 1.23
N PHE A 5 11.20 -1.65 1.02
CA PHE A 5 11.10 -0.65 -0.04
C PHE A 5 12.23 -0.82 -1.07
N SER A 6 12.79 -2.02 -1.18
CA SER A 6 13.84 -2.34 -2.15
C SER A 6 13.26 -2.87 -3.47
N GLY A 7 14.06 -2.84 -4.53
CA GLY A 7 13.69 -3.38 -5.84
C GLY A 7 12.41 -2.75 -6.40
N ARG A 8 11.41 -3.58 -6.71
CA ARG A 8 10.11 -3.10 -7.23
C ARG A 8 9.24 -2.40 -6.17
N GLY A 9 9.60 -2.53 -4.88
CA GLY A 9 8.94 -1.83 -3.77
C GLY A 9 9.39 -0.39 -3.56
N ASP A 10 10.36 0.12 -4.35
CA ASP A 10 10.86 1.50 -4.22
C ASP A 10 9.87 2.53 -4.78
N LEU A 11 8.94 2.96 -3.92
CA LEU A 11 7.95 3.98 -4.24
C LEU A 11 8.59 5.35 -4.55
N LEU A 12 9.64 5.74 -3.82
CA LEU A 12 10.30 7.03 -4.01
C LEU A 12 11.03 7.08 -5.35
N GLY A 13 11.71 5.98 -5.73
CA GLY A 13 12.30 5.81 -7.04
C GLY A 13 11.27 5.97 -8.15
N PHE A 14 10.10 5.32 -8.02
CA PHE A 14 9.01 5.44 -8.99
C PHE A 14 8.49 6.88 -9.14
N ILE A 15 8.21 7.58 -8.03
CA ILE A 15 7.72 8.96 -8.06
C ILE A 15 8.76 9.90 -8.66
N ARG A 16 10.04 9.75 -8.29
CA ARG A 16 11.14 10.54 -8.86
C ARG A 16 11.30 10.31 -10.36
N ALA A 17 11.08 9.07 -10.83
CA ALA A 17 11.11 8.76 -12.25
C ALA A 17 9.98 9.45 -13.02
N ALA A 18 8.77 9.50 -12.47
CA ALA A 18 7.65 10.25 -13.03
C ALA A 18 7.94 11.76 -13.08
N ALA A 19 8.50 12.33 -12.00
CA ALA A 19 8.88 13.73 -11.94
C ALA A 19 9.94 14.11 -13.00
N LYS A 20 10.93 13.23 -13.24
CA LYS A 20 11.93 13.41 -14.33
C LYS A 20 11.32 13.42 -15.73
N LYS A 21 10.08 12.94 -15.88
CA LYS A 21 9.31 12.92 -17.12
C LYS A 21 8.26 14.02 -17.18
N ASP A 22 8.30 14.97 -16.23
CA ASP A 22 7.33 16.07 -16.11
C ASP A 22 5.88 15.58 -15.94
N LEU A 23 5.71 14.41 -15.30
CA LEU A 23 4.41 13.82 -15.02
C LEU A 23 3.97 14.07 -13.58
N PHE A 24 2.67 14.30 -13.41
CA PHE A 24 2.01 14.30 -12.10
C PHE A 24 1.64 12.87 -11.68
N VAL A 25 1.66 12.61 -10.37
CA VAL A 25 1.30 11.30 -9.79
C VAL A 25 0.06 11.45 -8.90
N SER A 26 -1.00 10.71 -9.24
CA SER A 26 -2.15 10.53 -8.34
C SER A 26 -1.91 9.32 -7.44
N LEU A 27 -1.49 9.58 -6.19
CA LEU A 27 -1.12 8.54 -5.25
C LEU A 27 -2.34 8.05 -4.44
N ARG A 28 -2.72 6.79 -4.63
CA ARG A 28 -3.80 6.12 -3.88
C ARG A 28 -3.21 5.20 -2.81
N ILE A 29 -2.93 5.76 -1.63
CA ILE A 29 -2.13 5.10 -0.58
C ILE A 29 -2.84 3.87 0.04
N GLY A 30 -4.18 3.85 0.11
CA GLY A 30 -4.92 2.83 0.84
C GLY A 30 -5.33 3.29 2.24
N PRO A 31 -5.44 2.39 3.25
CA PRO A 31 -4.68 1.13 3.41
C PRO A 31 -5.28 -0.10 2.69
N TYR A 32 -6.57 -0.07 2.36
CA TYR A 32 -7.19 -1.01 1.44
C TYR A 32 -7.19 -0.40 0.04
N VAL A 33 -6.62 -1.09 -0.94
CA VAL A 33 -6.48 -0.58 -2.32
C VAL A 33 -7.27 -1.39 -3.35
N CYS A 34 -7.91 -2.49 -2.93
CA CYS A 34 -8.47 -3.50 -3.84
C CYS A 34 -7.37 -4.00 -4.78
N ALA A 35 -7.29 -3.41 -5.97
CA ALA A 35 -6.27 -3.64 -7.00
C ALA A 35 -6.11 -5.10 -7.40
N GLU A 36 -7.15 -5.91 -7.13
CA GLU A 36 -7.18 -7.36 -7.36
C GLU A 36 -5.94 -8.03 -6.72
N TRP A 37 -5.47 -7.44 -5.62
CA TRP A 37 -4.26 -7.81 -4.92
C TRP A 37 -4.59 -8.62 -3.67
N ALA A 38 -3.62 -9.43 -3.23
CA ALA A 38 -3.77 -10.29 -2.05
C ALA A 38 -4.30 -9.49 -0.85
N PHE A 39 -5.43 -9.96 -0.30
CA PHE A 39 -6.13 -9.36 0.84
C PHE A 39 -6.42 -7.85 0.69
N GLY A 40 -6.60 -7.37 -0.54
CA GLY A 40 -6.87 -5.96 -0.85
C GLY A 40 -5.71 -5.01 -0.49
N GLY A 41 -4.49 -5.56 -0.37
CA GLY A 41 -3.30 -4.83 0.10
C GLY A 41 -3.13 -4.82 1.62
N LEU A 42 -4.09 -5.36 2.37
CA LEU A 42 -3.96 -5.44 3.83
C LEU A 42 -2.97 -6.55 4.22
N PRO A 43 -2.17 -6.36 5.28
CA PRO A 43 -1.33 -7.44 5.78
C PRO A 43 -2.17 -8.55 6.43
N LEU A 44 -1.85 -9.81 6.12
CA LEU A 44 -2.62 -10.96 6.61
C LEU A 44 -2.65 -11.06 8.14
N TRP A 45 -1.54 -10.72 8.81
CA TRP A 45 -1.44 -10.74 10.28
C TRP A 45 -2.42 -9.80 10.97
N LEU A 46 -2.97 -8.82 10.25
CA LEU A 46 -3.94 -7.87 10.79
C LEU A 46 -5.28 -8.58 11.13
N ARG A 47 -5.58 -9.70 10.46
CA ARG A 47 -6.78 -10.52 10.73
C ARG A 47 -6.79 -11.12 12.14
N ASP A 48 -5.62 -11.48 12.65
CA ASP A 48 -5.51 -12.28 13.87
C ASP A 48 -5.37 -11.40 15.12
N VAL A 49 -5.48 -10.08 14.97
CA VAL A 49 -5.49 -9.12 16.08
C VAL A 49 -6.85 -9.16 16.78
N GLU A 50 -6.85 -9.33 18.11
CA GLU A 50 -8.07 -9.38 18.91
C GLU A 50 -8.88 -8.08 18.79
N GLY A 51 -10.19 -8.19 18.62
CA GLY A 51 -11.08 -7.04 18.43
C GLY A 51 -10.93 -6.32 17.08
N MET A 52 -10.17 -6.88 16.12
CA MET A 52 -10.03 -6.29 14.80
C MET A 52 -11.38 -6.28 14.06
N CYS A 53 -11.80 -5.13 13.56
CA CYS A 53 -12.79 -5.08 12.49
C CYS A 53 -12.39 -4.12 11.38
N PHE A 54 -12.49 -4.62 10.14
CA PHE A 54 -11.99 -3.94 8.96
C PHE A 54 -13.02 -2.95 8.43
N ARG A 55 -12.56 -1.73 8.10
CA ARG A 55 -13.33 -0.71 7.38
C ARG A 55 -14.70 -0.40 8.00
N SER A 56 -14.84 -0.43 9.33
CA SER A 56 -16.15 -0.37 9.99
C SER A 56 -16.12 0.28 11.37
N ILE A 57 -17.33 0.57 11.89
CA ILE A 57 -17.61 0.85 13.31
C ILE A 57 -17.82 -0.50 13.99
N CYS A 58 -16.76 -0.96 14.63
CA CYS A 58 -16.81 -1.84 15.78
C CYS A 58 -17.17 -0.93 16.98
#